data_AF-A0A9E3FBV7-F1
#
_entry.id   AF-A0A9E3FBV7-F1
#
_cell.length_a   1.000
_cell.length_b   1.000
_cell.length_c   1.000
_cell.angle_alpha   90.00
_cell.angle_beta   90.00
_cell.angle_gamma   90.00
#
_symmetry.space_group_name_H-M   'P 1'
#
loop_
_entity.id
_entity.type
_entity.pdbx_description
1 polymer ?
#
loop_
_entity_poly.entity_id
_entity_poly.type
_entity_poly.pdbx_seq_one_letter_code
_entity_poly.pdbx_strand_id
1 'polypeptide(L)'
;MNLPGLERAGGLLLILFGSRVWAKWRTARRERTALTTPLFDAVLLETVFVPRPQDGDDPDLLAEMRDTFRHLNRRAYAEEFWGLHTQLVALYEKLAEPQCATMRRALLRLLLVNDRWLQLVAAKACADLKMPEAVPLLRALLEPDTSPPADAADVRYRQELEQALATLTAPDANR
;
A
#
# COMPACT_ATOMS: atom_id res chain seq x y z
N MET A 1 45.23 -7.04 46.56
CA MET A 1 44.28 -8.05 46.02
C MET A 1 43.71 -7.51 44.73
N ASN A 2 44.33 -7.85 43.60
CA ASN A 2 43.81 -7.51 42.27
C ASN A 2 42.81 -8.59 41.87
N LEU A 3 41.60 -8.19 41.47
CA LEU A 3 40.52 -9.08 41.03
C LEU A 3 40.53 -9.15 39.48
N PRO A 4 41.19 -10.15 38.85
CA PRO A 4 41.29 -10.27 37.39
C PRO A 4 40.01 -10.77 36.69
N GLY A 5 38.85 -10.72 37.36
CA GLY A 5 37.59 -11.28 36.87
C GLY A 5 36.65 -10.28 36.20
N LEU A 6 36.74 -8.98 36.52
CA LEU A 6 35.73 -8.00 36.11
C LEU A 6 35.86 -7.57 34.64
N GLU A 7 37.08 -7.54 34.09
CA GLU A 7 37.32 -7.11 32.71
C GLU A 7 36.82 -8.13 31.67
N ARG A 8 36.81 -9.43 32.01
CA ARG A 8 36.28 -10.49 31.15
C ARG A 8 34.75 -10.52 31.10
N ALA A 9 34.09 -10.15 32.21
CA ALA A 9 32.63 -10.09 32.27
C ALA A 9 32.06 -8.93 31.42
N GLY A 10 32.74 -7.77 31.38
CA GLY A 10 32.35 -6.63 30.56
C GLY A 10 32.41 -6.91 29.06
N GLY A 11 33.45 -7.62 28.60
CA GLY A 11 33.60 -8.01 27.19
C GLY A 11 32.50 -8.97 26.71
N LEU A 12 32.12 -9.94 27.55
CA LEU A 12 31.03 -10.88 27.24
C LEU A 12 29.66 -10.19 27.14
N LEU A 13 29.38 -9.21 28.00
CA LEU A 13 28.15 -8.43 27.94
C LEU A 13 28.08 -7.54 26.69
N LEU A 14 29.19 -6.94 26.28
CA LEU A 14 29.27 -6.16 25.04
C LEU A 14 29.06 -7.02 23.79
N ILE A 15 29.60 -8.25 23.77
CA ILE A 15 29.41 -9.20 22.66
C ILE A 15 27.94 -9.64 22.58
N LEU A 16 27.29 -9.92 23.72
CA LEU A 16 25.87 -10.30 23.75
C LEU A 16 24.93 -9.15 23.38
N PHE A 17 25.28 -7.91 23.74
CA PHE A 17 24.52 -6.74 23.32
C PHE A 17 24.71 -6.45 21.83
N GLY A 18 25.94 -6.49 21.33
CA GLY A 18 26.26 -6.33 19.91
C GLY A 18 25.58 -7.38 19.03
N SER A 19 25.52 -8.63 19.46
CA SER A 19 24.83 -9.70 18.72
C SER A 19 23.32 -9.51 18.67
N ARG A 20 22.70 -9.02 19.75
CA ARG A 20 21.27 -8.66 19.77
C ARG A 20 20.95 -7.47 18.88
N VAL A 21 21.77 -6.41 18.91
CA VAL A 21 21.61 -5.24 18.04
C VAL A 21 21.78 -5.64 16.58
N TRP A 22 22.79 -6.46 16.26
CA TRP A 22 23.02 -6.94 14.91
C TRP A 22 21.92 -7.89 14.41
N ALA A 23 21.40 -8.78 15.26
CA ALA A 23 20.27 -9.62 14.93
C ALA A 23 19.01 -8.78 14.64
N LYS A 24 18.71 -7.77 15.48
CA LYS A 24 17.57 -6.86 15.30
C LYS A 24 17.74 -5.97 14.06
N TRP A 25 18.96 -5.53 13.77
CA TRP A 25 19.28 -4.80 12.54
C TRP A 25 19.16 -5.69 11.31
N ARG A 26 19.53 -6.98 11.40
CA ARG A 26 19.43 -7.93 10.30
C ARG A 26 17.98 -8.33 10.02
N THR A 27 17.13 -8.49 11.03
CA THR A 27 15.67 -8.66 10.83
C THR A 27 15.06 -7.40 10.25
N ALA A 28 15.35 -6.21 10.79
CA ALA A 28 14.89 -4.95 10.23
C ALA A 28 15.38 -4.71 8.79
N ARG A 29 16.60 -5.18 8.45
CA ARG A 29 17.13 -5.11 7.08
C ARG A 29 16.45 -6.13 6.17
N ARG A 30 16.13 -7.34 6.65
CA ARG A 30 15.34 -8.33 5.89
C ARG A 30 13.91 -7.87 5.67
N GLU A 31 13.27 -7.29 6.68
CA GLU A 31 11.95 -6.64 6.58
C GLU A 31 12.01 -5.50 5.56
N ARG A 32 13.03 -4.63 5.62
CA ARG A 32 13.25 -3.59 4.59
C ARG A 32 13.51 -4.17 3.21
N THR A 33 14.25 -5.28 3.10
CA THR A 33 14.58 -5.90 1.81
C THR A 33 13.37 -6.60 1.20
N ALA A 34 12.52 -7.23 2.03
CA ALA A 34 11.23 -7.79 1.65
C ALA A 34 10.26 -6.68 1.21
N LEU A 35 10.22 -5.56 1.94
CA LEU A 35 9.44 -4.37 1.56
C LEU A 35 9.94 -3.69 0.27
N THR A 36 11.23 -3.81 -0.07
CA THR A 36 11.81 -3.26 -1.31
C THR A 36 11.85 -4.27 -2.46
N THR A 37 11.51 -5.53 -2.22
CA THR A 37 11.34 -6.47 -3.34
C THR A 37 10.01 -6.06 -3.97
N PRO A 38 10.01 -5.53 -5.20
CA PRO A 38 8.77 -5.15 -5.82
C PRO A 38 7.90 -6.40 -5.86
N LEU A 39 6.68 -6.31 -5.31
CA LEU A 39 5.72 -7.42 -5.34
C LEU A 39 5.31 -7.76 -6.79
N PHE A 40 5.74 -6.92 -7.72
CA PHE A 40 5.47 -6.97 -9.14
C PHE A 40 6.77 -7.12 -9.93
N ASP A 41 6.68 -7.82 -11.05
CA ASP A 41 7.54 -7.50 -12.18
C ASP A 41 6.99 -6.19 -12.77
N ALA A 42 7.78 -5.12 -12.79
CA ALA A 42 7.35 -3.83 -13.35
C ALA A 42 6.84 -3.99 -14.79
N VAL A 43 7.39 -4.96 -15.52
CA VAL A 43 6.99 -5.32 -16.88
C VAL A 43 5.54 -5.80 -16.94
N LEU A 44 5.07 -6.58 -15.96
CA LEU A 44 3.68 -7.06 -15.92
C LEU A 44 2.68 -5.91 -15.71
N LEU A 45 2.97 -4.98 -14.80
CA LEU A 45 2.10 -3.83 -14.58
C LEU A 45 2.14 -2.86 -15.77
N GLU A 46 3.31 -2.63 -16.38
CA GLU A 46 3.41 -1.82 -17.59
C GLU A 46 2.56 -2.40 -18.73
N THR A 47 2.55 -3.72 -18.91
CA THR A 47 1.71 -4.38 -19.93
C THR A 47 0.21 -4.20 -19.67
N VAL A 48 -0.20 -4.21 -18.39
CA VAL A 48 -1.59 -3.97 -17.98
C VAL A 48 -2.00 -2.53 -18.30
N PHE A 49 -1.11 -1.55 -18.13
CA PHE A 49 -1.42 -0.13 -18.37
C PHE A 49 -1.14 0.38 -19.79
N VAL A 50 -0.80 -0.49 -20.75
CA VAL A 50 -0.66 -0.10 -22.16
C VAL A 50 -2.00 0.48 -22.65
N PRO A 51 -2.04 1.72 -23.17
CA PRO A 51 -3.29 2.33 -23.61
C PRO A 51 -3.89 1.53 -24.76
N ARG A 52 -5.07 0.95 -24.58
CA ARG A 52 -5.81 0.28 -25.66
C ARG A 52 -6.84 1.26 -26.24
N PRO A 53 -7.13 1.19 -27.56
CA PRO A 53 -8.10 2.08 -28.22
C PRO A 53 -9.51 2.08 -27.60
N GLN A 54 -9.84 1.06 -26.78
CA GLN A 54 -11.14 0.85 -26.12
C GLN A 54 -11.09 1.02 -24.59
N ASP A 55 -10.01 1.57 -24.02
CA ASP A 55 -9.80 1.74 -22.58
C ASP A 55 -10.86 2.55 -21.82
N GLY A 56 -11.82 3.13 -22.54
CA GLY A 56 -13.01 3.75 -21.96
C GLY A 56 -13.81 2.78 -21.10
N ASP A 57 -13.85 1.49 -21.45
CA ASP A 57 -14.70 0.46 -20.83
C ASP A 57 -14.12 -0.96 -20.97
N ASP A 58 -12.81 -1.17 -20.83
CA ASP A 58 -12.25 -2.54 -20.89
C ASP A 58 -12.49 -3.28 -19.53
N PRO A 59 -13.47 -4.21 -19.42
CA PRO A 59 -13.67 -5.02 -18.23
C PRO A 59 -12.53 -6.01 -18.01
N ASP A 60 -11.79 -6.36 -19.07
CA ASP A 60 -10.70 -7.33 -19.02
C ASP A 60 -9.51 -6.74 -18.29
N LEU A 61 -9.25 -5.44 -18.46
CA LEU A 61 -8.23 -4.71 -17.68
C LEU A 61 -8.51 -4.76 -16.17
N LEU A 62 -9.76 -4.53 -15.77
CA LEU A 62 -10.14 -4.63 -14.36
C LEU A 62 -10.08 -6.06 -13.83
N ALA A 63 -10.45 -7.04 -14.66
CA ALA A 63 -10.34 -8.44 -14.32
C ALA A 63 -8.87 -8.84 -14.11
N GLU A 64 -7.97 -8.44 -15.02
CA GLU A 64 -6.53 -8.66 -14.93
C GLU A 64 -5.93 -7.99 -13.69
N MET A 65 -6.30 -6.75 -13.40
CA MET A 65 -5.85 -6.06 -12.18
C MET A 65 -6.38 -6.72 -10.91
N ARG A 66 -7.67 -7.07 -10.88
CA ARG A 66 -8.28 -7.76 -9.74
C ARG A 66 -7.65 -9.13 -9.52
N ASP A 67 -7.40 -9.90 -10.56
CA ASP A 67 -6.81 -11.22 -10.45
C ASP A 67 -5.33 -11.14 -10.08
N THR A 68 -4.61 -10.14 -10.60
CA THR A 68 -3.24 -9.81 -10.16
C THR A 68 -3.22 -9.47 -8.68
N PHE A 69 -4.07 -8.55 -8.22
CA PHE A 69 -4.11 -8.17 -6.81
C PHE A 69 -4.61 -9.31 -5.92
N ARG A 70 -5.59 -10.11 -6.35
CA ARG A 70 -6.06 -11.29 -5.62
C ARG A 70 -4.97 -12.37 -5.51
N HIS A 71 -4.20 -12.59 -6.57
CA HIS A 71 -3.04 -13.48 -6.56
C HIS A 71 -1.97 -12.99 -5.58
N LEU A 72 -1.75 -11.67 -5.54
CA LEU A 72 -0.84 -11.06 -4.57
C LEU A 72 -1.36 -11.14 -3.13
N ASN A 73 -2.67 -10.97 -2.90
CA ASN A 73 -3.29 -11.17 -1.58
C ASN A 73 -3.07 -12.60 -1.05
N ARG A 74 -3.09 -13.60 -1.94
CA ARG A 74 -2.87 -15.00 -1.57
C ARG A 74 -1.41 -15.32 -1.27
N ARG A 75 -0.46 -14.53 -1.80
CA ARG A 75 0.99 -14.77 -1.67
C ARG A 75 1.69 -13.88 -0.65
N ALA A 76 1.22 -12.66 -0.48
CA ALA A 76 1.77 -11.68 0.45
C ALA A 76 1.21 -11.93 1.85
N TYR A 77 2.10 -12.00 2.83
CA TYR A 77 1.70 -11.86 4.24
C TYR A 77 1.09 -10.47 4.42
N ALA A 78 0.08 -10.34 5.29
CA ALA A 78 -0.72 -9.12 5.47
C ALA A 78 0.09 -7.81 5.65
N GLU A 79 1.37 -7.89 6.05
CA GLU A 79 2.29 -6.75 6.18
C GLU A 79 2.80 -6.20 4.84
N GLU A 80 3.18 -7.05 3.89
CA GLU A 80 3.67 -6.61 2.56
C GLU A 80 2.55 -5.95 1.75
N PHE A 81 1.31 -6.30 2.08
CA PHE A 81 0.14 -5.77 1.42
C PHE A 81 -0.11 -4.28 1.69
N TRP A 82 0.22 -3.81 2.89
CA TRP A 82 0.05 -2.39 3.23
C TRP A 82 0.95 -1.48 2.38
N GLY A 83 2.01 -2.01 1.76
CA GLY A 83 2.86 -1.28 0.83
C GLY A 83 2.36 -1.25 -0.62
N LEU A 84 1.25 -1.91 -0.96
CA LEU A 84 0.80 -2.02 -2.35
C LEU A 84 0.48 -0.64 -2.95
N HIS A 85 -0.23 0.20 -2.20
CA HIS A 85 -0.52 1.57 -2.62
C HIS A 85 0.77 2.38 -2.89
N THR A 86 1.79 2.23 -2.06
CA THR A 86 3.10 2.89 -2.24
C THR A 86 3.79 2.43 -3.53
N GLN A 87 3.70 1.13 -3.84
CA GLN A 87 4.26 0.60 -5.10
C GLN A 87 3.47 1.09 -6.32
N LEU A 88 2.15 1.22 -6.21
CA LEU A 88 1.32 1.83 -7.25
C LEU A 88 1.68 3.30 -7.48
N VAL A 89 1.90 4.07 -6.41
CA VAL A 89 2.37 5.47 -6.51
C VAL A 89 3.75 5.53 -7.18
N ALA A 90 4.70 4.71 -6.74
CA ALA A 90 6.05 4.66 -7.32
C ALA A 90 6.06 4.19 -8.78
N LEU A 91 5.08 3.37 -9.19
CA LEU A 91 4.88 3.01 -10.58
C LEU A 91 4.32 4.21 -11.36
N TYR A 92 3.28 4.86 -10.83
CA TYR A 92 2.63 6.01 -11.46
C TYR A 92 3.64 7.10 -11.84
N GLU A 93 4.61 7.39 -10.96
CA GLU A 93 5.68 8.36 -11.20
C GLU A 93 6.61 8.01 -12.38
N LYS A 94 6.63 6.75 -12.81
CA LYS A 94 7.47 6.24 -13.91
C LYS A 94 6.71 6.04 -15.22
N LEU A 95 5.39 6.08 -15.17
CA LEU A 95 4.53 5.85 -16.33
C LEU A 95 4.50 7.08 -17.25
N ALA A 96 4.28 6.84 -18.55
CA ALA A 96 3.98 7.91 -19.50
C ALA A 96 2.55 8.42 -19.33
N GLU A 97 2.28 9.67 -19.73
CA GLU A 97 0.97 10.32 -19.54
C GLU A 97 -0.26 9.47 -19.98
N PRO A 98 -0.23 8.76 -21.14
CA PRO A 98 -1.35 7.90 -21.52
C PRO A 98 -1.60 6.75 -20.53
N GLN A 99 -0.52 6.17 -19.98
CA GLN A 99 -0.58 5.09 -19.00
C GLN A 99 -1.03 5.60 -17.63
N CYS A 100 -0.60 6.81 -17.24
CA CYS A 100 -1.09 7.49 -16.04
C CYS A 100 -2.61 7.66 -16.09
N ALA A 101 -3.17 8.09 -17.23
CA ALA A 101 -4.61 8.19 -17.41
C ALA A 101 -5.33 6.84 -17.27
N THR A 102 -4.77 5.76 -17.85
CA THR A 102 -5.31 4.40 -17.69
C THR A 102 -5.26 3.94 -16.23
N MET A 103 -4.15 4.18 -15.53
CA MET A 103 -4.00 3.86 -14.12
C MET A 103 -4.97 4.64 -13.22
N ARG A 104 -5.17 5.94 -13.46
CA ARG A 104 -6.17 6.75 -12.74
C ARG A 104 -7.56 6.15 -12.88
N ARG A 105 -7.99 5.84 -14.11
CA ARG A 105 -9.30 5.21 -14.36
C ARG A 105 -9.43 3.88 -13.63
N ALA A 106 -8.39 3.06 -13.66
CA ALA A 106 -8.37 1.78 -12.95
C ALA A 106 -8.51 1.95 -11.43
N LEU A 107 -7.77 2.87 -10.81
CA LEU A 107 -7.87 3.15 -9.38
C LEU A 107 -9.28 3.59 -8.98
N LEU A 108 -9.91 4.48 -9.76
CA LEU A 108 -11.29 4.89 -9.51
C LEU A 108 -12.27 3.72 -9.61
N ARG A 109 -12.08 2.82 -10.57
CA ARG A 109 -12.91 1.62 -10.71
C ARG A 109 -12.73 0.62 -9.57
N LEU A 110 -11.52 0.48 -9.01
CA LEU A 110 -11.29 -0.37 -7.85
C LEU A 110 -12.07 0.08 -6.60
N LEU A 111 -12.35 1.39 -6.47
CA LEU A 111 -13.24 1.89 -5.41
C LEU A 111 -14.68 1.39 -5.56
N LEU A 112 -15.12 1.06 -6.78
CA LEU A 112 -16.47 0.58 -7.07
C LEU A 112 -16.62 -0.95 -6.91
N VAL A 113 -15.53 -1.68 -6.72
CA VAL A 113 -15.57 -3.15 -6.57
C VAL A 113 -16.04 -3.50 -5.16
N ASN A 114 -16.88 -4.52 -5.03
CA ASN A 114 -17.29 -5.07 -3.73
C ASN A 114 -16.18 -5.91 -3.08
N ASP A 115 -15.04 -5.28 -2.84
CA ASP A 115 -13.89 -5.84 -2.16
C ASP A 115 -13.23 -4.73 -1.34
N ARG A 116 -13.50 -4.74 -0.03
CA ARG A 116 -13.04 -3.72 0.93
C ARG A 116 -11.54 -3.49 0.88
N TRP A 117 -10.79 -4.54 0.59
CA TRP A 117 -9.35 -4.48 0.58
C TRP A 117 -8.83 -3.78 -0.69
N LEU A 118 -9.46 -4.03 -1.85
CA LEU A 118 -9.15 -3.32 -3.09
C LEU A 118 -9.54 -1.86 -2.98
N GLN A 119 -10.68 -1.58 -2.34
CA GLN A 119 -11.14 -0.24 -2.04
C GLN A 119 -10.13 0.53 -1.18
N LEU A 120 -9.54 -0.09 -0.15
CA LEU A 120 -8.53 0.55 0.69
C LEU A 120 -7.25 0.90 -0.08
N VAL A 121 -6.74 -0.02 -0.90
CA VAL A 121 -5.54 0.25 -1.72
C VAL A 121 -5.80 1.38 -2.70
N ALA A 122 -6.93 1.33 -3.39
CA ALA A 122 -7.32 2.36 -4.33
C ALA A 122 -7.50 3.71 -3.64
N ALA A 123 -8.14 3.74 -2.46
CA ALA A 123 -8.36 4.96 -1.69
C ALA A 123 -7.04 5.62 -1.29
N LYS A 124 -6.10 4.84 -0.75
CA LYS A 124 -4.76 5.32 -0.39
C LYS A 124 -3.98 5.81 -1.60
N ALA A 125 -3.92 5.02 -2.66
CA ALA A 125 -3.23 5.42 -3.89
C ALA A 125 -3.82 6.70 -4.48
N CYS A 126 -5.15 6.83 -4.54
CA CYS A 126 -5.82 8.07 -4.98
C CYS A 126 -5.46 9.27 -4.10
N ALA A 127 -5.38 9.09 -2.79
CA ALA A 127 -5.02 10.16 -1.84
C ALA A 127 -3.56 10.63 -2.01
N ASP A 128 -2.63 9.70 -2.18
CA ASP A 128 -1.22 10.00 -2.41
C ASP A 128 -0.99 10.65 -3.79
N LEU A 129 -1.72 10.19 -4.81
CA LEU A 129 -1.70 10.76 -6.16
C LEU A 129 -2.55 12.03 -6.33
N LYS A 130 -3.15 12.53 -5.24
CA LYS A 130 -3.99 13.75 -5.23
C LYS A 130 -5.06 13.73 -6.32
N MET A 131 -5.84 12.64 -6.38
CA MET A 131 -6.92 12.46 -7.36
C MET A 131 -8.26 12.98 -6.82
N PRO A 132 -8.66 14.23 -7.11
CA PRO A 132 -9.92 14.78 -6.61
C PRO A 132 -11.16 14.02 -7.11
N GLU A 133 -11.06 13.32 -8.24
CA GLU A 133 -12.13 12.51 -8.81
C GLU A 133 -12.55 11.34 -7.91
N ALA A 134 -11.68 10.92 -6.98
CA ALA A 134 -11.97 9.87 -6.01
C ALA A 134 -12.88 10.35 -4.85
N VAL A 135 -12.94 11.65 -4.58
CA VAL A 135 -13.72 12.24 -3.47
C VAL A 135 -15.19 11.79 -3.46
N PRO A 136 -15.98 11.91 -4.55
CA PRO A 136 -17.37 11.45 -4.55
C PRO A 136 -17.50 9.94 -4.31
N LEU A 137 -16.55 9.13 -4.79
CA LEU A 137 -16.57 7.68 -4.60
C LEU A 137 -16.26 7.29 -3.15
N LEU A 138 -15.27 7.94 -2.53
CA LEU A 138 -14.94 7.73 -1.12
C LEU A 138 -16.09 8.14 -0.20
N ARG A 139 -16.78 9.23 -0.53
CA ARG A 139 -17.99 9.65 0.21
C ARG A 139 -19.09 8.59 0.11
N ALA A 140 -19.35 8.06 -1.09
CA ALA A 140 -20.33 7.00 -1.29
C ALA A 140 -19.98 5.72 -0.48
N LEU A 141 -18.70 5.37 -0.37
CA LEU A 141 -18.26 4.25 0.47
C LEU A 141 -18.37 4.50 1.99
N LEU A 142 -18.34 5.77 2.40
CA LEU A 142 -18.46 6.20 3.78
C LEU A 142 -19.89 6.53 4.19
N GLU A 143 -20.83 6.58 3.24
CA GLU A 143 -22.23 6.79 3.54
C GLU A 143 -22.68 5.79 4.61
N PRO A 144 -23.48 6.24 5.59
CA PRO A 144 -23.92 5.38 6.67
C PRO A 144 -24.82 4.29 6.08
N ASP A 145 -24.24 3.12 5.83
CA ASP A 145 -24.99 1.88 6.00
C ASP A 145 -25.60 1.98 7.39
N THR A 146 -26.92 1.83 7.48
CA THR A 146 -27.71 1.98 8.72
C THR A 146 -27.31 0.97 9.81
N SER A 147 -26.31 0.14 9.53
CA SER A 147 -25.70 -0.81 10.46
C SER A 147 -24.45 -0.20 11.12
N PRO A 148 -24.36 -0.20 12.46
CA PRO A 148 -23.12 0.13 13.14
C PRO A 148 -22.00 -0.83 12.69
N PRO A 149 -20.72 -0.42 12.76
CA PRO A 149 -19.60 -1.30 12.44
C PRO A 149 -19.69 -2.58 13.25
N ALA A 150 -19.66 -3.73 12.58
CA ALA A 150 -19.88 -5.03 13.19
C ALA A 150 -18.67 -5.50 14.00
N ASP A 151 -17.46 -5.06 13.60
CA ASP A 151 -16.21 -5.42 14.24
C ASP A 151 -15.10 -4.35 14.11
N ALA A 152 -13.92 -4.65 14.66
CA ALA A 152 -12.75 -3.76 14.59
C ALA A 152 -12.20 -3.58 13.16
N ALA A 153 -12.46 -4.53 12.26
CA ALA A 153 -12.05 -4.42 10.87
C ALA A 153 -12.91 -3.39 10.12
N ASP A 154 -14.22 -3.32 10.40
CA ASP A 154 -15.12 -2.29 9.89
C ASP A 154 -14.71 -0.89 10.35
N VAL A 155 -14.35 -0.74 11.63
CA VAL A 155 -13.88 0.54 12.18
C VAL A 155 -12.59 0.97 11.47
N ARG A 156 -11.63 0.06 11.33
CA ARG A 156 -10.35 0.36 10.65
C ARG A 156 -10.57 0.69 9.18
N TYR A 157 -11.44 -0.04 8.49
CA TYR A 157 -11.80 0.22 7.10
C TYR A 157 -12.32 1.65 6.92
N ARG A 158 -13.30 2.06 7.74
CA ARG A 158 -13.84 3.42 7.73
C ARG A 158 -12.78 4.48 8.04
N GLN A 159 -11.97 4.29 9.08
CA GLN A 159 -10.92 5.23 9.45
C GLN A 159 -9.92 5.48 8.32
N GLU A 160 -9.53 4.43 7.59
CA GLU A 160 -8.59 4.54 6.47
C GLU A 160 -9.22 5.26 5.27
N LEU A 161 -10.50 5.01 4.97
CA LEU A 161 -11.25 5.77 3.96
C LEU A 161 -11.43 7.24 4.34
N GLU A 162 -11.74 7.52 5.61
CA GLU A 162 -11.86 8.89 6.14
C GLU A 162 -10.52 9.62 6.04
N GLN A 163 -9.41 8.96 6.38
CA GLN A 163 -8.07 9.52 6.27
C GLN A 163 -7.70 9.82 4.80
N ALA A 164 -8.01 8.91 3.88
CA ALA A 164 -7.81 9.12 2.45
C ALA A 164 -8.64 10.31 1.94
N LEU A 165 -9.92 10.40 2.34
CA LEU A 165 -10.80 11.51 2.01
C LEU A 165 -10.27 12.83 2.57
N ALA A 166 -9.88 12.85 3.85
CA ALA A 166 -9.31 14.02 4.51
C ALA A 166 -8.05 14.53 3.78
N THR A 167 -7.19 13.60 3.33
CA THR A 167 -5.98 13.91 2.56
C THR A 167 -6.26 14.55 1.21
N LEU A 168 -7.40 14.22 0.58
CA LEU A 168 -7.85 14.78 -0.70
C LEU A 168 -8.61 16.10 -0.54
N THR A 169 -9.28 16.30 0.59
CA THR A 169 -10.07 17.53 0.86
C THR A 169 -9.32 18.56 1.69
N ALA A 170 -8.16 18.22 2.23
CA ALA A 170 -7.31 19.16 2.94
C ALA A 170 -6.98 20.34 2.01
N PRO A 171 -7.18 21.60 2.44
CA PRO A 171 -6.74 22.74 1.66
C PRO A 171 -5.22 22.63 1.48
N ASP A 172 -4.76 22.69 0.22
CA ASP A 172 -3.32 22.72 -0.08
C ASP A 172 -2.68 23.86 0.73
N ALA A 173 -1.96 23.52 1.80
CA ALA A 173 -1.39 24.52 2.71
C ALA A 173 -0.21 25.30 2.08
N ASN A 174 0.03 25.16 0.76
CA ASN A 174 1.09 25.80 0.00
C ASN A 174 0.63 26.09 -1.45
N ARG A 175 -0.30 27.05 -1.61
CA ARG A 175 -0.41 27.82 -2.86
C ARG A 175 -0.07 29.27 -2.59
#